data_AF-A0A8T4R429-F1
#
_entry.id   AF-A0A8T4R429-F1
#
_cell.length_a   1.000
_cell.length_b   1.000
_cell.length_c   1.000
_cell.angle_alpha   90.00
_cell.angle_beta   90.00
_cell.angle_gamma   90.00
#
_symmetry.space_group_name_H-M   'P 1'
#
loop_
_entity.id
_entity.type
_entity.pdbx_description
1 polymer ?
#
loop_
_entity_poly.entity_id
_entity_poly.type
_entity_poly.pdbx_seq_one_letter_code
_entity_poly.pdbx_strand_id
1 'polypeptide(L)'
;MANKEEAIAERTYTIPLRKEFLKVPKWRRTEKALVAVREFLQKHMKSEDVKIGPSINEYVWKHGIRNPPSRVKVNTSKDDKGVVKAELFGEKNKEEKLAKNNKADKKAAKKIKDAKVKA
;
A
#
# COMPACT_ATOMS: atom_id res chain seq x y z
N MET A 1 -14.36 -7.61 18.26
CA MET A 1 -13.82 -8.87 17.70
C MET A 1 -13.16 -8.53 16.39
N ALA A 2 -11.87 -8.85 16.23
CA ALA A 2 -11.10 -8.47 15.05
C ALA A 2 -11.52 -9.35 13.86
N ASN A 3 -12.03 -8.73 12.80
CA ASN A 3 -12.23 -9.39 11.50
C ASN A 3 -10.86 -9.74 10.93
N LYS A 4 -10.34 -10.89 11.34
CA LYS A 4 -9.30 -11.59 10.62
C LYS A 4 -10.04 -12.42 9.57
N GLU A 5 -10.42 -11.77 8.47
CA GLU A 5 -10.84 -12.50 7.26
C GLU A 5 -9.68 -13.43 6.89
N GLU A 6 -9.96 -14.73 6.76
CA GLU A 6 -8.93 -15.71 6.46
C GLU A 6 -8.41 -15.42 5.04
N ALA A 7 -7.13 -15.05 4.96
CA ALA A 7 -6.49 -14.82 3.68
C ALA A 7 -6.25 -16.17 3.00
N ILE A 8 -7.04 -16.49 1.97
CA ILE A 8 -6.89 -17.75 1.21
C ILE A 8 -5.52 -17.81 0.53
N ALA A 9 -5.03 -16.67 0.05
CA ALA A 9 -3.78 -16.61 -0.69
C ALA A 9 -3.06 -15.28 -0.47
N GLU A 10 -1.91 -15.36 0.19
CA GLU A 10 -0.91 -14.29 0.22
C GLU A 10 0.13 -14.54 -0.88
N ARG A 11 0.37 -13.52 -1.72
CA ARG A 11 1.38 -13.59 -2.79
C ARG A 11 2.13 -12.28 -2.89
N THR A 12 3.45 -12.39 -3.06
CA THR A 12 4.30 -11.23 -3.38
C THR A 12 4.57 -11.21 -4.88
N TYR A 13 4.19 -10.14 -5.57
CA TYR A 13 4.48 -9.94 -6.99
C TYR A 13 5.45 -8.79 -7.20
N THR A 14 6.27 -8.92 -8.25
CA THR A 14 7.00 -7.78 -8.82
C THR A 14 6.36 -7.44 -10.15
N ILE A 15 5.64 -6.33 -10.21
CA ILE A 15 4.86 -5.90 -11.38
C ILE A 15 5.75 -5.09 -12.32
N PRO A 16 5.99 -5.53 -13.56
CA PRO A 16 6.73 -4.76 -14.55
C PRO A 16 5.81 -3.75 -15.27
N LEU A 17 5.96 -2.46 -14.98
CA LEU A 17 5.10 -1.40 -15.55
C LEU A 17 5.69 -0.75 -16.80
N ARG A 18 7.01 -0.88 -17.01
CA ARG A 18 7.75 -0.26 -18.15
C ARG A 18 7.06 -0.50 -19.49
N LYS A 19 6.64 -1.74 -19.76
CA LYS A 19 6.03 -2.11 -21.05
C LYS A 19 4.64 -1.47 -21.25
N GLU A 20 3.91 -1.24 -20.16
CA GLU A 20 2.53 -0.77 -20.21
C GLU A 20 2.44 0.74 -20.38
N PHE A 21 3.18 1.52 -19.59
CA PHE A 21 3.10 2.98 -19.71
C PHE A 21 3.82 3.54 -20.94
N LEU A 22 4.73 2.80 -21.57
CA LEU A 22 5.39 3.24 -22.80
C LEU A 22 4.44 3.30 -24.01
N LYS A 23 3.30 2.60 -23.95
CA LYS A 23 2.26 2.62 -24.98
C LYS A 23 1.53 3.98 -25.07
N VAL A 24 1.72 4.84 -24.07
CA VAL A 24 0.95 6.06 -23.87
C VAL A 24 1.90 7.28 -23.87
N PRO A 25 1.44 8.46 -24.35
CA PRO A 25 2.23 9.68 -24.30
C PRO A 25 2.66 10.07 -22.87
N LYS A 26 3.76 10.82 -22.77
CA LYS A 26 4.44 11.16 -21.50
C LYS A 26 3.50 11.67 -20.40
N TRP A 27 2.51 12.48 -20.76
CA TRP A 27 1.60 13.13 -19.82
C TRP A 27 0.49 12.23 -19.26
N ARG A 28 0.35 10.97 -19.69
CA ARG A 28 -0.61 9.99 -19.14
C ARG A 28 0.06 8.72 -18.59
N ARG A 29 1.38 8.72 -18.42
CA ARG A 29 2.12 7.50 -18.09
C ARG A 29 1.79 6.97 -16.71
N THR A 30 1.77 7.84 -15.70
CA THR A 30 1.50 7.42 -14.31
C THR A 30 0.06 6.95 -14.14
N GLU A 31 -0.89 7.59 -14.82
CA GLU A 31 -2.28 7.12 -14.91
C GLU A 31 -2.35 5.72 -15.51
N LYS A 32 -1.71 5.48 -16.65
CA LYS A 32 -1.67 4.14 -17.26
C LYS A 32 -0.94 3.12 -16.37
N ALA A 33 0.07 3.54 -15.61
CA ALA A 33 0.79 2.68 -14.70
C ALA A 33 -0.13 2.12 -13.58
N LEU A 34 -1.01 2.94 -13.01
CA LEU A 34 -2.00 2.49 -12.02
C LEU A 34 -3.02 1.51 -12.61
N VAL A 35 -3.52 1.81 -13.81
CA VAL A 35 -4.42 0.92 -14.54
C VAL A 35 -3.73 -0.43 -14.81
N ALA A 36 -2.47 -0.40 -15.23
CA ALA A 36 -1.67 -1.61 -15.47
C ALA A 36 -1.43 -2.43 -14.20
N VAL A 37 -1.23 -1.79 -13.03
CA VAL A 37 -1.18 -2.51 -11.75
C VAL A 37 -2.49 -3.25 -11.50
N ARG A 38 -3.63 -2.60 -11.73
CA ARG A 38 -4.95 -3.21 -11.57
C ARG A 38 -5.16 -4.40 -12.51
N GLU A 39 -4.91 -4.20 -13.81
CA GLU A 39 -5.01 -5.23 -14.85
C GLU A 39 -4.11 -6.44 -14.52
N PHE A 40 -2.88 -6.19 -14.06
CA PHE A 40 -1.95 -7.25 -13.67
C PHE A 40 -2.52 -8.09 -12.52
N LEU A 41 -3.04 -7.45 -11.48
CA LEU A 41 -3.58 -8.14 -10.31
C LEU A 41 -4.86 -8.92 -10.64
N GLN A 42 -5.75 -8.34 -11.45
CA GLN A 42 -6.96 -9.02 -11.92
C GLN A 42 -6.61 -10.32 -12.67
N LYS A 43 -5.62 -10.26 -13.58
CA LYS A 43 -5.18 -11.42 -14.36
C LYS A 43 -4.56 -12.53 -13.50
N HIS A 44 -3.71 -12.18 -12.53
CA HIS A 44 -2.95 -13.19 -11.77
C HIS A 44 -3.73 -13.77 -10.57
N MET A 45 -4.60 -12.97 -9.96
CA MET A 45 -5.40 -13.39 -8.80
C MET A 45 -6.79 -13.91 -9.20
N LYS A 46 -7.16 -13.78 -10.49
CA LYS A 46 -8.47 -14.15 -11.06
C LYS A 46 -9.60 -13.57 -10.21
N SER A 47 -9.59 -12.25 -10.07
CA SER A 47 -10.58 -11.50 -9.31
C SER A 47 -10.89 -10.22 -10.07
N GLU A 48 -12.15 -9.82 -10.07
CA GLU A 48 -12.62 -8.59 -10.71
C GLU A 48 -12.39 -7.38 -9.80
N ASP A 49 -12.59 -7.56 -8.49
CA ASP A 49 -12.52 -6.50 -7.49
C ASP A 49 -11.14 -6.40 -6.84
N VAL A 50 -10.34 -5.46 -7.36
CA VAL A 50 -9.02 -5.11 -6.82
C VAL A 50 -9.06 -3.75 -6.14
N LYS A 51 -8.70 -3.75 -4.85
CA LYS A 51 -8.50 -2.57 -4.02
C LYS A 51 -7.01 -2.30 -3.85
N ILE A 52 -6.56 -1.17 -4.38
CA ILE A 52 -5.17 -0.73 -4.32
C ILE A 52 -5.01 0.18 -3.10
N GLY A 53 -4.06 -0.16 -2.22
CA GLY A 53 -3.74 0.67 -1.06
C GLY A 53 -3.14 2.04 -1.44
N PRO A 54 -3.34 3.07 -0.61
CA PRO A 54 -2.84 4.43 -0.87
C PRO A 54 -1.31 4.48 -1.01
N SER A 55 -0.59 3.63 -0.28
CA SER A 55 0.88 3.52 -0.36
C SER A 55 1.39 3.20 -1.76
N ILE A 56 0.69 2.34 -2.50
CA ILE A 56 1.06 2.01 -3.89
C ILE A 56 0.85 3.23 -4.77
N ASN A 57 -0.26 3.95 -4.58
CA ASN A 57 -0.55 5.16 -5.33
C ASN A 57 0.52 6.23 -5.10
N GLU A 58 0.84 6.53 -3.84
CA GLU A 58 1.92 7.48 -3.48
C GLU A 58 3.26 7.07 -4.11
N TYR A 59 3.62 5.78 -4.05
CA TYR A 59 4.86 5.28 -4.62
C TYR A 59 4.92 5.44 -6.14
N VAL A 60 3.83 5.13 -6.83
CA VAL A 60 3.73 5.26 -8.30
C VAL A 60 3.78 6.73 -8.72
N TRP A 61 3.20 7.63 -7.94
CA TRP A 61 3.19 9.07 -8.19
C TRP A 61 4.43 9.83 -7.70
N LYS A 62 5.39 9.18 -7.03
CA LYS A 62 6.58 9.82 -6.43
C LYS A 62 7.40 10.70 -7.39
N HIS A 63 7.42 10.37 -8.67
CA HIS A 63 8.17 11.09 -9.71
C HIS A 63 7.26 11.93 -10.64
N GLY A 64 6.00 12.14 -10.25
CA GLY A 64 5.00 12.87 -11.03
C GLY A 64 4.44 12.07 -12.20
N ILE A 65 3.78 12.77 -13.13
CA ILE A 65 2.99 12.15 -14.21
C ILE A 65 3.80 11.56 -15.36
N ARG A 66 5.04 12.05 -15.55
CA ARG A 66 5.88 11.75 -16.74
C ARG A 66 6.76 10.52 -16.60
N ASN A 67 7.13 10.16 -15.36
CA ASN A 67 8.15 9.15 -15.10
C ASN A 67 7.77 8.20 -13.97
N PRO A 68 6.73 7.37 -14.15
CA PRO A 68 6.38 6.37 -13.13
C PRO A 68 7.51 5.35 -12.94
N PRO A 69 7.64 4.74 -11.75
CA PRO A 69 8.58 3.64 -11.51
C PRO A 69 8.41 2.49 -12.50
N SER A 70 9.54 1.89 -12.92
CA SER A 70 9.53 0.81 -13.93
C SER A 70 9.03 -0.54 -13.40
N ARG A 71 9.22 -0.79 -12.09
CA ARG A 71 8.80 -1.99 -11.37
C ARG A 71 8.22 -1.58 -10.03
N VAL A 72 7.16 -2.27 -9.61
CA VAL A 72 6.55 -2.10 -8.28
C VAL A 72 6.41 -3.47 -7.65
N LYS A 73 6.97 -3.64 -6.45
CA LYS A 73 6.84 -4.88 -5.68
C LYS A 73 5.65 -4.73 -4.72
N VAL A 74 4.70 -5.65 -4.80
CA VAL A 74 3.40 -5.57 -4.15
C VAL A 74 3.14 -6.86 -3.38
N ASN A 75 2.65 -6.72 -2.16
CA ASN A 75 2.04 -7.80 -1.40
C ASN A 75 0.55 -7.80 -1.67
N THR A 76 0.03 -8.95 -2.06
CA THR A 76 -1.40 -9.13 -2.34
C THR A 76 -1.95 -10.18 -1.40
N SER A 77 -3.11 -9.86 -0.83
CA SER A 77 -3.94 -10.78 -0.06
C SER A 77 -5.28 -10.94 -0.76
N LYS A 78 -5.77 -12.17 -0.83
CA LYS A 78 -7.11 -12.49 -1.33
C LYS A 78 -8.01 -12.88 -0.16
N ASP A 79 -9.10 -12.15 -0.01
CA ASP A 79 -10.15 -12.45 0.97
C ASP A 79 -11.13 -13.52 0.41
N ASP A 80 -11.87 -14.20 1.30
CA ASP A 80 -12.87 -15.22 0.93
C ASP A 80 -13.96 -14.73 -0.02
N LYS A 81 -14.28 -13.43 0.06
CA LYS A 81 -15.24 -12.76 -0.82
C LYS A 81 -14.69 -12.47 -2.22
N GLY A 82 -13.49 -12.94 -2.52
CA GLY A 82 -12.82 -12.74 -3.80
C GLY A 82 -12.14 -11.38 -3.96
N VAL A 83 -12.25 -10.46 -2.98
CA VAL A 83 -11.61 -9.13 -3.04
C VAL A 83 -10.11 -9.26 -2.87
N VAL A 84 -9.35 -8.57 -3.72
CA VAL A 84 -7.89 -8.53 -3.64
C VAL A 84 -7.43 -7.20 -3.07
N LYS A 85 -6.74 -7.25 -1.94
CA LYS A 85 -6.09 -6.09 -1.32
C LYS A 85 -4.61 -6.08 -1.71
N ALA A 86 -4.13 -4.95 -2.21
CA ALA A 86 -2.75 -4.76 -2.64
C ALA A 86 -2.04 -3.69 -1.81
N GLU A 87 -0.90 -4.04 -1.23
CA GLU A 87 -0.06 -3.16 -0.43
C GLU A 87 1.39 -3.11 -0.95
N LEU A 88 2.08 -2.00 -0.69
CA LEU A 88 3.46 -1.83 -1.14
C LEU A 88 4.41 -2.74 -0.34
N PHE A 89 5.29 -3.47 -1.04
CA PHE A 89 6.27 -4.35 -0.40
C PHE A 89 7.22 -3.55 0.50
N GLY A 90 7.36 -3.98 1.74
CA GLY A 90 8.24 -3.36 2.73
C GLY A 90 7.57 -2.31 3.62
N GLU A 91 6.33 -1.90 3.32
CA GLU A 91 5.53 -1.05 4.21
C GLU A 91 4.77 -1.87 5.27
N LYS A 92 5.40 -2.88 5.88
CA LYS A 92 4.86 -3.50 7.11
C LYS A 92 4.97 -2.58 8.34
N ASN A 93 5.30 -1.29 8.18
CA ASN A 93 5.77 -0.45 9.27
C ASN A 93 5.16 0.97 9.33
N LYS A 94 4.08 1.29 8.61
CA LYS A 94 3.37 2.57 8.86
C LYS A 94 2.46 2.44 10.09
N GLU A 95 1.66 1.37 10.19
CA GLU A 95 0.80 1.13 11.36
C GLU A 95 1.61 0.91 12.65
N GLU A 96 2.71 0.16 12.60
CA GLU A 96 3.60 0.01 13.75
C GLU A 96 4.32 1.31 14.14
N LYS A 97 4.73 2.15 13.18
CA LYS A 97 5.39 3.43 13.47
C LYS A 97 4.41 4.46 14.04
N LEU A 98 3.19 4.53 13.51
CA LEU A 98 2.12 5.38 14.05
C LEU A 98 1.70 4.93 15.45
N ALA A 99 1.62 3.62 15.71
CA ALA A 99 1.32 3.07 17.04
C ALA A 99 2.45 3.33 18.06
N LYS A 100 3.73 3.31 17.63
CA LYS A 100 4.89 3.63 18.47
C LYS A 100 4.96 5.11 18.82
N ASN A 101 4.71 6.00 17.86
CA ASN A 101 4.69 7.46 18.09
C ASN A 101 3.57 7.86 19.06
N ASN A 102 2.34 7.39 18.82
CA ASN A 102 1.21 7.67 19.73
C ASN A 102 1.39 7.11 21.15
N LYS A 103 2.12 5.99 21.31
CA LYS A 103 2.50 5.47 22.64
C LYS A 103 3.57 6.35 23.29
N ALA A 104 4.54 6.86 22.54
CA ALA A 104 5.57 7.76 23.05
C ALA A 104 4.97 9.10 23.51
N ASP A 105 4.05 9.68 22.73
CA ASP A 105 3.34 10.91 23.07
C ASP A 105 2.46 10.75 24.31
N LYS A 106 1.73 9.63 24.44
CA LYS A 106 0.96 9.30 25.67
C LYS A 106 1.86 9.09 26.90
N LYS A 107 3.06 8.52 26.74
CA LYS A 107 4.02 8.29 27.83
C LYS A 107 4.70 9.60 28.27
N ALA A 108 4.97 10.51 27.34
CA ALA A 108 5.47 11.85 27.61
C ALA A 108 4.42 12.71 28.35
N ALA A 109 3.16 12.69 27.88
CA ALA A 109 2.06 13.39 28.55
C ALA A 109 1.78 12.86 29.97
N LYS A 110 1.94 11.56 30.21
CA LYS A 110 1.79 10.95 31.55
C LYS A 110 2.92 11.38 32.49
N LYS A 111 4.18 11.35 32.04
CA LYS A 111 5.34 11.83 32.82
C LYS A 111 5.25 13.31 33.21
N ILE A 112 4.76 14.17 32.31
CA ILE A 112 4.60 15.61 32.59
C ILE A 112 3.49 15.84 33.64
N LYS A 113 2.39 15.07 33.58
CA LYS A 113 1.32 15.11 34.59
C LYS A 113 1.78 14.59 35.95
N ASP A 114 2.52 13.49 35.98
CA ASP A 114 3.05 12.90 37.22
C ASP A 114 4.11 13.81 37.90
N ALA A 115 4.84 14.62 37.13
CA ALA A 115 5.77 15.63 37.63
C ALA A 115 5.07 16.89 38.17
N LYS A 116 3.91 17.26 37.60
CA LYS A 116 3.12 18.43 38.02
C LYS A 116 2.19 18.17 39.22
N VAL A 117 1.95 16.91 39.56
CA VAL A 117 1.17 16.48 40.74
C VAL A 117 2.04 16.30 41.98
N LYS A 118 3.38 16.27 41.84
CA LYS A 118 4.36 16.12 42.93
C LYS A 118 5.03 17.44 43.37
N ALA A 119 4.65 18.56 42.77
CA ALA A 119 5.03 19.92 43.16
C ALA A 119 3.78 20.65 43.65
#